data_AF-A0AAU5KSC3-F1
#
_entry.id   AF-A0AAU5KSC3-F1
#
_cell.length_a   1.000
_cell.length_b   1.000
_cell.length_c   1.000
_cell.angle_alpha   90.00
_cell.angle_beta   90.00
_cell.angle_gamma   90.00
#
_symmetry.space_group_name_H-M   'P 1'
#
loop_
_entity.id
_entity.type
_entity.pdbx_description
1 polymer ?
#
loop_
_entity_poly.entity_id
_entity_poly.type
_entity_poly.pdbx_seq_one_letter_code
_entity_poly.pdbx_strand_id
1 'polypeptide(L)' 'MDEGGESACWLDRVCPECGRLRERAGRQPCENCGAVPDPEPGRRPGSGREPGPGADRSD' A
#
# COMPACT_ATOMS: atom_id res chain seq x y z
N MET A 1 22.19 9.21 -15.15
CA MET A 1 21.60 9.16 -13.80
C MET A 1 20.53 8.10 -13.87
N ASP A 2 20.83 6.89 -13.38
CA ASP A 2 19.84 5.83 -13.28
C ASP A 2 19.29 5.89 -11.86
N GLU A 3 18.16 6.57 -11.72
CA GLU A 3 17.53 6.92 -10.45
C GLU A 3 16.90 5.66 -9.81
N GLY A 4 17.69 4.93 -9.02
CA GLY A 4 17.25 4.22 -7.80
C GLY A 4 15.98 3.34 -7.84
N GLY A 5 15.66 2.71 -8.97
CA GLY A 5 14.33 2.12 -9.23
C GLY A 5 13.97 0.81 -8.53
N GLU A 6 14.86 0.19 -7.74
CA GLU A 6 14.63 -1.14 -7.13
C GLU A 6 14.68 -1.17 -5.59
N SER A 7 14.88 -0.01 -4.95
CA SER A 7 15.11 0.08 -3.50
C SER A 7 13.85 -0.15 -2.65
N ALA A 8 12.66 -0.15 -3.25
CA ALA A 8 11.40 -0.12 -2.50
C ALA A 8 10.69 -1.47 -2.38
N CYS A 9 10.92 -2.41 -3.30
CA CYS A 9 10.22 -3.71 -3.27
C CYS A 9 10.63 -4.60 -2.08
N TRP A 10 11.83 -4.40 -1.54
CA TRP A 10 12.29 -5.09 -0.32
C TRP A 10 11.96 -4.32 0.95
N LEU A 11 11.79 -2.99 0.87
CA LEU A 11 11.43 -2.14 2.00
C LEU A 11 10.03 -2.46 2.54
N ASP A 12 9.11 -2.84 1.64
CA ASP A 12 7.76 -3.31 1.99
C ASP A 12 7.79 -4.58 2.89
N ARG A 13 8.89 -5.33 2.87
CA ARG A 13 9.08 -6.51 3.74
C ARG A 13 9.69 -6.18 5.10
N VAL A 14 10.13 -4.94 5.31
CA VAL A 14 10.67 -4.50 6.60
C VAL A 14 9.52 -4.19 7.54
N CYS A 15 9.56 -4.74 8.76
CA CYS A 15 8.58 -4.43 9.77
C CYS A 15 8.65 -2.95 10.16
N PRO A 16 7.56 -2.17 10.06
CA PRO A 16 7.57 -0.74 10.39
C PRO A 16 7.80 -0.47 11.88
N GLU A 17 7.47 -1.44 12.74
CA GLU A 17 7.60 -1.29 14.20
C GLU A 17 9.04 -1.48 14.69
N CYS A 18 9.78 -2.46 14.14
CA CYS A 18 11.11 -2.85 14.64
C CYS A 18 12.24 -2.75 13.62
N GLY A 19 11.94 -2.42 12.36
CA GLY A 19 12.94 -2.26 11.29
C GLY A 19 13.61 -3.55 10.83
N ARG A 20 13.14 -4.73 11.27
CA ARG A 20 13.68 -6.02 10.82
C ARG A 20 12.96 -6.54 9.59
N LEU A 21 13.72 -7.18 8.69
CA LEU A 21 13.18 -7.84 7.51
C LEU A 21 12.38 -9.08 7.91
N ARG A 22 11.18 -9.23 7.34
CA ARG A 22 10.30 -10.38 7.57
C ARG A 22 10.63 -11.50 6.58
N GLU A 23 10.69 -12.74 7.05
CA GLU A 23 10.92 -13.89 6.17
C GLU A 23 9.65 -14.24 5.39
N ARG A 24 8.48 -14.10 6.05
CA ARG A 24 7.18 -14.32 5.43
C ARG A 24 6.39 -13.01 5.28
N ALA A 25 6.18 -12.58 4.04
CA ALA A 25 5.27 -11.49 3.72
C ALA A 25 3.81 -11.90 4.00
N GLY A 26 2.97 -10.96 4.44
CA GLY A 26 1.54 -11.17 4.66
C GLY A 26 1.04 -10.77 6.06
N ARG A 27 -0.17 -11.24 6.42
CA ARG A 27 -0.91 -10.86 7.64
C ARG A 27 -0.40 -11.50 8.95
N GLN A 28 0.72 -12.20 8.91
CA GLN A 28 1.27 -12.87 10.10
C GLN A 28 1.97 -11.87 11.04
N PRO A 29 1.99 -12.10 12.35
CA PRO A 29 2.79 -11.31 13.28
C PRO A 29 4.28 -11.31 12.90
N CYS A 30 5.00 -10.24 13.23
CA CYS A 30 6.44 -10.18 13.03
C CYS A 30 7.14 -11.22 13.91
N GLU A 31 7.98 -12.07 13.30
CA GLU A 31 8.74 -13.13 13.97
C GLU A 31 9.76 -12.57 14.98
N ASN A 32 10.11 -11.28 14.85
CA ASN A 32 11.13 -10.63 15.65
C ASN A 32 10.60 -9.85 16.85
N CYS A 33 9.48 -9.14 16.70
CA CYS A 33 8.90 -8.31 17.76
C CYS A 33 7.45 -8.68 18.13
N GLY A 34 6.79 -9.55 17.35
CA GLY A 34 5.40 -9.94 17.57
C GLY A 34 4.36 -8.96 17.02
N ALA A 35 4.76 -7.87 16.36
CA ALA A 35 3.83 -6.87 15.82
C ALA A 35 2.88 -7.49 14.78
N VAL A 36 1.57 -7.33 14.97
CA VAL A 36 0.55 -7.81 14.03
C VAL A 36 0.33 -6.74 12.97
N PRO A 37 0.48 -7.03 11.67
CA PRO A 37 0.21 -6.05 10.61
C PRO A 37 -1.27 -5.64 10.67
N ASP A 38 -1.52 -4.34 10.68
CA ASP A 38 -2.89 -3.82 10.72
C ASP A 38 -3.66 -4.35 9.49
N PRO A 39 -4.85 -4.95 9.67
CA PRO A 39 -5.65 -5.36 8.55
C PRO A 39 -5.98 -4.11 7.75
N GLU A 40 -5.44 -3.99 6.53
CA GLU A 40 -5.61 -2.82 5.66
C GLU A 40 -6.93 -2.11 5.90
N PRO A 41 -6.94 -0.77 6.08
CA PRO A 41 -8.17 -0.02 6.25
C PRO A 41 -9.00 -0.24 4.99
N GLY A 42 -9.89 -1.22 5.08
CA GLY A 42 -10.68 -1.70 3.97
C GLY A 42 -11.36 -0.50 3.36
N ARG A 43 -10.99 -0.21 2.11
CA ARG A 43 -11.86 0.39 1.10
C ARG A 43 -12.90 1.32 1.71
N ARG A 44 -12.58 2.62 1.87
CA ARG A 44 -13.61 3.61 2.21
C ARG A 44 -14.76 3.44 1.18
N PRO A 45 -15.97 2.98 1.56
CA PRO A 45 -17.06 2.94 0.60
C PRO A 45 -17.55 4.38 0.44
N GLY A 46 -17.14 5.03 -0.65
CA GLY A 46 -17.68 6.32 -1.06
C GLY A 46 -16.67 7.47 -1.05
N SER A 47 -15.88 7.59 -2.10
CA SER A 47 -15.27 8.87 -2.45
C SER A 47 -15.51 9.12 -3.94
N GLY A 48 -16.58 9.87 -4.20
CA GLY A 48 -16.75 10.72 -5.37
C GLY A 48 -16.93 10.05 -6.72
N ARG A 49 -18.15 9.55 -7.00
CA ARG A 49 -18.65 9.67 -8.37
C ARG A 49 -19.30 11.04 -8.44
N GLU A 50 -18.59 12.02 -8.98
CA GLU A 50 -19.23 13.22 -9.50
C GLU A 50 -19.75 12.85 -10.90
N PRO A 51 -21.07 12.71 -11.14
CA PRO A 51 -21.57 12.73 -12.50
C PRO A 51 -21.40 14.16 -13.03
N GLY A 52 -20.37 14.37 -13.85
CA GLY A 52 -20.32 15.58 -14.68
C GLY A 52 -21.56 15.63 -15.58
N PRO A 53 -22.33 16.74 -15.58
CA PRO A 53 -23.43 16.91 -16.52
C PRO A 53 -22.86 17.06 -17.93
N GLY A 54 -23.60 16.54 -18.91
CA GLY A 54 -23.12 16.32 -20.27
C GLY A 54 -22.92 17.58 -21.13
N ALA A 55 -22.94 17.30 -22.44
CA ALA A 55 -22.68 18.20 -23.57
C ALA A 55 -21.16 18.41 -23.79
N ASP A 56 -20.61 18.24 -24.99
CA ASP A 56 -21.21 18.55 -26.29
C ASP A 56 -20.54 17.73 -27.40
N ARG A 57 -21.29 17.47 -28.46
CA ARG A 57 -20.87 16.69 -29.62
C ARG A 57 -20.04 17.55 -30.59
N SER A 58 -19.17 16.88 -31.35
CA SER A 58 -18.83 17.19 -32.75
C SER A 58 -17.98 18.44 -33.05
N ASP A 59 -16.75 18.19 -33.49
CA ASP A 59 -16.22 18.67 -34.78
C ASP A 59 -15.14 17.68 -35.27
#